data_AF-A0AAU1TUS0-F1
#
_entry.id   AF-A0AAU1TUS0-F1
#
_cell.length_a   1.000
_cell.length_b   1.000
_cell.length_c   1.000
_cell.angle_alpha   90.00
_cell.angle_beta   90.00
_cell.angle_gamma   90.00
#
_symmetry.space_group_name_H-M   'P 1'
#
loop_
_entity.id
_entity.type
_entity.pdbx_description
1 polymer ?
#
loop_
_entity_poly.entity_id
_entity_poly.type
_entity_poly.pdbx_seq_one_letter_code
_entity_poly.pdbx_strand_id
1 'polypeptide(L)'
;MVRHTSGLAAGLPADDDVLLDVPDERLAPALVAAGRGEYEAAAKLLAATREAGEWENRDRYVTRLAAFARSRGEWFDDWRFAAPHDPDALLVKAELEVARGWESPARAELLREVTPLITAAAEGDPGDPVPWRVALDHARGTNASHTVFERLWAEAIRRSPHHYGCHVSALQYLSAAWYGSHRECFDFAERAAQDALPGSLVQALPVRAAFAYLTSEEGPGPAAKVPRERLDEAADLAIALSHEYAADDPWPAEVRNLLTYVLVRLERWSDALEQLRLTGPYASSFPWDRISDDPLGQFLELRDGVRIEVAAARPLGDRGTGRGSLASGSH
;
A
#
# COMPACT_ATOMS: atom_id res chain seq x y z
N MET A 1 -20.56 32.77 -4.79
CA MET A 1 -19.36 31.92 -4.88
C MET A 1 -19.39 30.71 -3.93
N VAL A 2 -20.54 30.36 -3.31
CA VAL A 2 -20.61 29.40 -2.18
C VAL A 2 -21.43 28.13 -2.48
N ARG A 3 -22.07 28.00 -3.66
CA ARG A 3 -22.93 26.84 -3.98
C ARG A 3 -22.23 25.68 -4.71
N HIS A 4 -21.05 25.90 -5.31
CA HIS A 4 -20.36 24.86 -6.09
C HIS A 4 -19.38 24.01 -5.26
N THR A 5 -18.89 24.51 -4.13
CA THR A 5 -18.04 23.75 -3.20
C THR A 5 -18.81 22.66 -2.46
N SER A 6 -20.10 22.88 -2.18
CA SER A 6 -20.97 21.92 -1.47
C SER A 6 -21.24 20.63 -2.27
N GLY A 7 -21.29 20.70 -3.61
CA GLY A 7 -21.47 19.51 -4.45
C GLY A 7 -20.20 18.69 -4.70
N LEU A 8 -19.02 19.28 -4.45
CA LEU A 8 -17.73 18.60 -4.55
C LEU A 8 -17.28 17.97 -3.22
N ALA A 9 -17.84 18.46 -2.10
CA ALA A 9 -17.77 17.79 -0.80
C ALA A 9 -18.75 16.60 -0.68
N ALA A 10 -19.73 16.49 -1.60
CA ALA A 10 -20.70 15.40 -1.56
C ALA A 10 -19.99 14.05 -1.77
N GLY A 11 -20.15 13.16 -0.79
CA GLY A 11 -19.56 11.82 -0.79
C GLY A 11 -18.13 11.72 -0.27
N LEU A 12 -17.56 12.80 0.28
CA LEU A 12 -16.29 12.75 1.02
C LEU A 12 -16.54 12.92 2.53
N PRO A 13 -15.89 12.13 3.40
CA PRO A 13 -15.95 12.34 4.84
C PRO A 13 -15.26 13.66 5.23
N ALA A 14 -15.64 14.21 6.39
CA ALA A 14 -14.95 15.39 6.93
C ALA A 14 -13.48 15.07 7.22
N ASP A 15 -12.61 16.09 7.23
CA ASP A 15 -11.18 15.92 7.51
C ASP A 15 -10.94 15.24 8.87
N ASP A 16 -11.69 15.65 9.90
CA ASP A 16 -11.61 15.10 11.26
C ASP A 16 -12.12 13.64 11.38
N ASP A 17 -12.83 13.14 10.35
CA ASP A 17 -13.33 11.76 10.29
C ASP A 17 -12.36 10.84 9.52
N VAL A 18 -11.28 11.36 8.94
CA VAL A 18 -10.28 10.56 8.23
C VAL A 18 -9.34 9.91 9.23
N LEU A 19 -9.17 8.60 9.07
CA LEU A 19 -8.38 7.78 9.96
C LEU A 19 -7.19 7.18 9.19
N LEU A 20 -5.99 7.35 9.75
CA LEU A 20 -4.76 6.80 9.20
C LEU A 20 -4.55 5.37 9.70
N ASP A 21 -4.31 4.43 8.77
CA ASP A 21 -3.84 3.08 9.08
C ASP A 21 -4.71 2.30 10.08
N VAL A 22 -6.03 2.47 9.97
CA VAL A 22 -6.98 1.83 10.89
C VAL A 22 -6.83 0.32 10.86
N PRO A 23 -6.60 -0.32 12.02
CA PRO A 23 -6.63 -1.78 12.10
C PRO A 23 -8.05 -2.30 11.92
N ASP A 24 -8.20 -3.44 11.26
CA ASP A 24 -9.48 -4.11 11.13
C ASP A 24 -10.02 -4.63 12.47
N GLU A 25 -11.25 -5.14 12.47
CA GLU A 25 -11.95 -5.64 13.65
C GLU A 25 -11.24 -6.82 14.35
N ARG A 26 -10.36 -7.55 13.66
CA ARG A 26 -9.61 -8.69 14.20
C ARG A 26 -8.29 -8.24 14.81
N LEU A 27 -7.59 -7.31 14.17
CA LEU A 27 -6.31 -6.79 14.62
C LEU A 27 -6.45 -5.77 15.75
N ALA A 28 -7.50 -4.93 15.73
CA ALA A 28 -7.66 -3.86 16.72
C ALA A 28 -7.69 -4.39 18.17
N PRO A 29 -8.45 -5.47 18.51
CA PRO A 29 -8.41 -6.05 19.85
C PRO A 29 -7.03 -6.60 20.24
N ALA A 30 -6.28 -7.17 19.30
CA ALA A 30 -4.95 -7.68 19.54
C ALA A 30 -3.94 -6.56 19.86
N LEU A 31 -4.01 -5.44 19.15
CA LEU A 31 -3.19 -4.26 19.43
C LEU A 31 -3.55 -3.60 20.78
N VAL A 32 -4.83 -3.56 21.14
CA VAL A 32 -5.28 -3.07 22.45
C VAL A 32 -4.73 -3.95 23.58
N ALA A 33 -4.79 -5.27 23.44
CA ALA A 33 -4.22 -6.21 24.41
C ALA A 33 -2.69 -6.06 24.52
N ALA A 34 -1.99 -6.01 23.37
CA ALA A 34 -0.55 -5.76 23.33
C ALA A 34 -0.18 -4.42 24.01
N GLY A 35 -1.01 -3.39 23.86
CA GLY A 35 -0.84 -2.10 24.54
C GLY A 35 -0.99 -2.16 26.07
N ARG A 36 -1.56 -3.25 26.60
CA ARG A 36 -1.65 -3.57 28.03
C ARG A 36 -0.57 -4.57 28.49
N GLY A 37 0.33 -4.98 27.61
CA GLY A 37 1.36 -5.98 27.89
C GLY A 37 0.97 -7.43 27.58
N GLU A 38 -0.23 -7.67 27.03
CA GLU A 38 -0.77 -9.02 26.81
C GLU A 38 -0.53 -9.48 25.38
N TYR A 39 0.13 -10.64 25.18
CA TYR A 39 0.48 -11.14 23.84
C TYR A 39 -0.50 -12.19 23.29
N GLU A 40 -1.32 -12.79 24.14
CA GLU A 40 -2.13 -13.97 23.82
C GLU A 40 -3.13 -13.69 22.69
N ALA A 41 -3.66 -12.47 22.62
CA ALA A 41 -4.57 -12.08 21.54
C ALA A 41 -3.87 -12.01 20.17
N ALA A 42 -2.64 -11.49 20.13
CA ALA A 42 -1.82 -11.45 18.92
C ALA A 42 -1.39 -12.85 18.48
N ALA A 43 -0.93 -13.68 19.43
CA ALA A 43 -0.56 -15.06 19.19
C ALA A 43 -1.75 -15.87 18.62
N LYS A 44 -2.92 -15.77 19.25
CA LYS A 44 -4.14 -16.44 18.78
C LYS A 44 -4.57 -15.96 17.39
N LEU A 45 -4.48 -14.67 17.12
CA LEU A 45 -4.82 -14.09 15.82
C LEU A 45 -3.92 -14.65 14.72
N LEU A 46 -2.60 -14.63 14.92
CA LEU A 46 -1.64 -15.11 13.93
C LEU A 46 -1.75 -16.63 13.74
N ALA A 47 -1.92 -17.40 14.81
CA ALA A 47 -2.15 -18.84 14.72
C ALA A 47 -3.40 -19.17 13.88
N ALA A 48 -4.51 -18.44 14.09
CA ALA A 48 -5.74 -18.64 13.32
C ALA A 48 -5.55 -18.33 11.83
N THR A 49 -4.84 -17.25 11.48
CA THR A 49 -4.54 -16.94 10.06
C THR A 49 -3.65 -18.00 9.40
N ARG A 50 -2.68 -18.55 10.15
CA ARG A 50 -1.79 -19.62 9.70
C ARG A 50 -2.57 -20.91 9.41
N GLU A 51 -3.38 -21.34 10.38
CA GLU A 51 -4.17 -22.57 10.27
C GLU A 51 -5.19 -22.51 9.13
N ALA A 52 -5.75 -21.33 8.87
CA ALA A 52 -6.70 -21.11 7.78
C ALA A 52 -6.05 -20.82 6.42
N GLY A 53 -4.72 -20.63 6.37
CA GLY A 53 -4.01 -20.23 5.15
C GLY A 53 -4.39 -18.83 4.65
N GLU A 54 -4.78 -17.92 5.53
CA GLU A 54 -5.16 -16.54 5.22
C GLU A 54 -3.92 -15.65 5.06
N TRP A 55 -3.08 -15.97 4.08
CA TRP A 55 -1.72 -15.40 3.95
C TRP A 55 -1.71 -13.87 3.83
N GLU A 56 -2.67 -13.27 3.13
CA GLU A 56 -2.78 -11.82 2.99
C GLU A 56 -3.08 -11.11 4.33
N ASN A 57 -4.00 -11.68 5.13
CA ASN A 57 -4.30 -11.15 6.47
C ASN A 57 -3.11 -11.33 7.40
N ARG A 58 -2.52 -12.53 7.37
CA ARG A 58 -1.35 -12.87 8.17
C ARG A 58 -0.22 -11.88 7.93
N ASP A 59 0.09 -11.59 6.68
CA ASP A 59 1.16 -10.67 6.32
C ASP A 59 0.91 -9.25 6.87
N ARG A 60 -0.29 -8.71 6.62
CA ARG A 60 -0.70 -7.40 7.15
C ARG A 60 -0.60 -7.34 8.67
N TYR A 61 -1.07 -8.39 9.37
CA TYR A 61 -1.02 -8.45 10.83
C TYR A 61 0.40 -8.53 11.35
N VAL A 62 1.28 -9.33 10.72
CA VAL A 62 2.70 -9.42 11.07
C VAL A 62 3.37 -8.06 10.95
N THR A 63 3.20 -7.35 9.83
CA THR A 63 3.79 -6.02 9.63
C THR A 63 3.28 -5.01 10.68
N ARG A 64 1.97 -4.99 10.97
CA ARG A 64 1.39 -4.08 11.97
C ARG A 64 1.81 -4.42 13.40
N LEU A 65 1.88 -5.70 13.77
CA LEU A 65 2.34 -6.15 15.08
C LEU A 65 3.84 -5.87 15.26
N ALA A 66 4.66 -6.05 14.22
CA ALA A 66 6.07 -5.68 14.26
C ALA A 66 6.26 -4.16 14.43
N ALA A 67 5.50 -3.34 13.69
CA ALA A 67 5.52 -1.88 13.86
C ALA A 67 5.08 -1.46 15.28
N PHE A 68 4.09 -2.13 15.86
CA PHE A 68 3.67 -1.90 17.24
C PHE A 68 4.76 -2.32 18.24
N ALA A 69 5.35 -3.51 18.08
CA ALA A 69 6.46 -4.01 18.89
C ALA A 69 7.69 -3.10 18.86
N ARG A 70 7.96 -2.45 17.71
CA ARG A 70 9.02 -1.45 17.58
C ARG A 70 8.80 -0.27 18.54
N SER A 71 7.55 0.15 18.71
CA SER A 71 7.17 1.29 19.56
C SER A 71 6.95 0.89 21.03
N ARG A 72 6.48 -0.34 21.27
CA ARG A 72 6.19 -0.91 22.59
C ARG A 72 6.59 -2.39 22.60
N GLY A 73 7.78 -2.69 23.11
CA GLY A 73 8.37 -4.03 23.02
C GLY A 73 7.97 -5.04 24.10
N GLU A 74 7.49 -4.58 25.27
CA GLU A 74 7.34 -5.42 26.48
C GLU A 74 6.48 -6.67 26.24
N TRP A 75 5.27 -6.51 25.68
CA TRP A 75 4.37 -7.63 25.36
C TRP A 75 5.03 -8.68 24.44
N PHE A 76 5.87 -8.22 23.51
CA PHE A 76 6.50 -9.10 22.52
C PHE A 76 7.72 -9.82 23.10
N ASP A 77 8.45 -9.16 24.01
CA ASP A 77 9.53 -9.81 24.76
C ASP A 77 8.98 -10.89 25.68
N ASP A 78 7.83 -10.65 26.33
CA ASP A 78 7.13 -11.65 27.13
C ASP A 78 6.67 -12.85 26.28
N TRP A 79 6.13 -12.61 25.09
CA TRP A 79 5.76 -13.69 24.15
C TRP A 79 6.98 -14.54 23.78
N ARG A 80 8.08 -13.90 23.37
CA ARG A 80 9.32 -14.57 23.02
C ARG A 80 9.92 -15.37 24.17
N PHE A 81 9.78 -14.89 25.40
CA PHE A 81 10.24 -15.59 26.59
C PHE A 81 9.38 -16.81 26.90
N ALA A 82 8.05 -16.66 26.84
CA ALA A 82 7.10 -17.72 27.16
C ALA A 82 7.08 -18.84 26.10
N ALA A 83 7.24 -18.50 24.81
CA ALA A 83 7.17 -19.43 23.70
C ALA A 83 8.29 -19.18 22.66
N PRO A 84 9.56 -19.50 22.97
CA PRO A 84 10.71 -19.12 22.14
C PRO A 84 10.77 -19.79 20.75
N HIS A 85 9.99 -20.85 20.53
CA HIS A 85 9.90 -21.59 19.27
C HIS A 85 8.55 -21.42 18.58
N ASP A 86 7.71 -20.48 19.04
CA ASP A 86 6.44 -20.17 18.39
C ASP A 86 6.71 -19.62 16.96
N PRO A 87 6.19 -20.25 15.89
CA PRO A 87 6.41 -19.80 14.52
C PRO A 87 5.96 -18.35 14.29
N ASP A 88 4.89 -17.94 14.96
CA ASP A 88 4.30 -16.61 14.78
C ASP A 88 5.17 -15.54 15.46
N ALA A 89 5.71 -15.83 16.64
CA ALA A 89 6.65 -14.95 17.32
C ALA A 89 7.96 -14.81 16.54
N LEU A 90 8.47 -15.91 15.96
CA LEU A 90 9.67 -15.92 15.12
C LEU A 90 9.47 -15.05 13.88
N LEU A 91 8.32 -15.14 13.23
CA LEU A 91 8.00 -14.34 12.05
C LEU A 91 7.87 -12.83 12.39
N VAL A 92 7.16 -12.47 13.46
CA VAL A 92 7.07 -11.07 13.91
C VAL A 92 8.46 -10.53 14.27
N LYS A 93 9.33 -11.36 14.86
CA LYS A 93 10.71 -10.97 15.18
C LYS A 93 11.52 -10.71 13.90
N ALA A 94 11.41 -11.58 12.90
CA ALA A 94 12.11 -11.41 11.63
C ALA A 94 11.70 -10.10 10.94
N GLU A 95 10.38 -9.84 10.84
CA GLU A 95 9.85 -8.59 10.28
C GLU A 95 10.34 -7.36 11.06
N LEU A 96 10.27 -7.39 12.39
CA LEU A 96 10.71 -6.29 13.25
C LEU A 96 12.20 -5.96 13.04
N GLU A 97 13.07 -6.96 12.97
CA GLU A 97 14.51 -6.73 12.80
C GLU A 97 14.87 -6.32 11.38
N VAL A 98 14.16 -6.80 10.35
CA VAL A 98 14.31 -6.26 8.99
C VAL A 98 13.92 -4.78 8.95
N ALA A 99 12.78 -4.41 9.55
CA ALA A 99 12.34 -3.01 9.62
C ALA A 99 13.36 -2.11 10.33
N ARG A 100 13.93 -2.55 11.46
CA ARG A 100 15.01 -1.84 12.16
C ARG A 100 16.27 -1.70 11.32
N GLY A 101 16.63 -2.76 10.59
CA GLY A 101 17.77 -2.75 9.68
C GLY A 101 17.64 -1.67 8.60
N TRP A 102 16.45 -1.49 8.03
CA TRP A 102 16.18 -0.49 6.99
C TRP A 102 16.39 0.96 7.42
N GLU A 103 16.13 1.28 8.68
CA GLU A 103 16.24 2.63 9.24
C GLU A 103 17.67 3.00 9.65
N SER A 104 18.55 2.00 9.74
CA SER A 104 19.91 2.21 10.22
C SER A 104 20.85 2.68 9.10
N PRO A 105 21.76 3.63 9.38
CA PRO A 105 22.89 3.93 8.50
C PRO A 105 23.80 2.72 8.25
N ALA A 106 23.83 1.75 9.17
CA ALA A 106 24.57 0.47 9.05
C ALA A 106 23.67 -0.67 8.54
N ARG A 107 22.70 -0.34 7.66
CA ARG A 107 21.66 -1.25 7.15
C ARG A 107 22.21 -2.59 6.68
N ALA A 108 23.26 -2.59 5.87
CA ALA A 108 23.77 -3.82 5.25
C ALA A 108 24.32 -4.79 6.30
N GLU A 109 25.02 -4.29 7.32
CA GLU A 109 25.53 -5.06 8.45
C GLU A 109 24.41 -5.66 9.28
N LEU A 110 23.46 -4.83 9.72
CA LEU A 110 22.36 -5.27 10.57
C LEU A 110 21.48 -6.29 9.87
N LEU A 111 21.11 -6.04 8.60
CA LEU A 111 20.28 -6.97 7.86
C LEU A 111 20.96 -8.34 7.70
N ARG A 112 22.28 -8.39 7.47
CA ARG A 112 23.02 -9.66 7.41
C ARG A 112 22.87 -10.48 8.71
N GLU A 113 22.78 -9.84 9.87
CA GLU A 113 22.56 -10.52 11.16
C GLU A 113 21.13 -11.06 11.32
N VAL A 114 20.16 -10.57 10.52
CA VAL A 114 18.76 -11.00 10.56
C VAL A 114 18.52 -12.31 9.80
N THR A 115 19.44 -12.73 8.93
CA THR A 115 19.30 -13.96 8.11
C THR A 115 18.87 -15.20 8.93
N PRO A 116 19.45 -15.52 10.10
CA PRO A 116 19.02 -16.66 10.90
C PRO A 116 17.58 -16.56 11.42
N LEU A 117 17.08 -15.35 11.67
CA LEU A 117 15.70 -15.11 12.13
C LEU A 117 14.70 -15.41 11.00
N ILE A 118 15.02 -15.00 9.78
CA ILE A 118 14.21 -15.28 8.59
C ILE A 118 14.17 -16.79 8.32
N THR A 119 15.32 -17.46 8.42
CA THR A 119 15.39 -18.93 8.29
C THR A 119 14.53 -19.63 9.34
N ALA A 120 14.65 -19.24 10.61
CA ALA A 120 13.84 -19.83 11.69
C ALA A 120 12.33 -19.61 11.48
N ALA A 121 11.92 -18.43 11.02
CA ALA A 121 10.53 -18.17 10.67
C ALA A 121 10.03 -19.06 9.51
N ALA A 122 10.84 -19.23 8.47
CA ALA A 122 10.50 -20.08 7.32
C ALA A 122 10.45 -21.58 7.66
N GLU A 123 11.27 -22.03 8.62
CA GLU A 123 11.27 -23.42 9.12
C GLU A 123 10.10 -23.69 10.08
N GLY A 124 9.63 -22.68 10.81
CA GLY A 124 8.53 -22.79 11.79
C GLY A 124 7.19 -23.13 11.15
N ASP A 125 6.94 -22.65 9.92
CA ASP A 125 5.84 -23.12 9.08
C ASP A 125 6.27 -23.16 7.60
N PRO A 126 6.69 -24.34 7.10
CA PRO A 126 7.16 -24.47 5.72
C PRO A 126 6.11 -24.14 4.65
N GLY A 127 4.82 -24.06 4.98
CA GLY A 127 3.75 -23.67 4.05
C GLY A 127 3.57 -22.15 3.91
N ASP A 128 4.07 -21.37 4.87
CA ASP A 128 3.83 -19.94 4.99
C ASP A 128 4.64 -19.13 3.96
N PRO A 129 4.01 -18.33 3.08
CA PRO A 129 4.74 -17.47 2.15
C PRO A 129 5.32 -16.20 2.81
N VAL A 130 4.84 -15.80 3.99
CA VAL A 130 5.18 -14.51 4.61
C VAL A 130 6.67 -14.40 4.97
N PRO A 131 7.34 -15.42 5.56
CA PRO A 131 8.79 -15.39 5.76
C PRO A 131 9.59 -15.11 4.47
N TRP A 132 9.08 -15.55 3.30
CA TRP A 132 9.73 -15.31 2.02
C TRP A 132 9.52 -13.89 1.51
N ARG A 133 8.39 -13.24 1.82
CA ARG A 133 8.26 -11.79 1.64
C ARG A 133 9.34 -11.06 2.43
N VAL A 134 9.49 -11.39 3.72
CA VAL A 134 10.51 -10.79 4.60
C VAL A 134 11.91 -11.04 4.02
N ALA A 135 12.17 -12.24 3.52
CA ALA A 135 13.44 -12.60 2.87
C ALA A 135 13.71 -11.76 1.61
N LEU A 136 12.70 -11.50 0.77
CA LEU A 136 12.82 -10.68 -0.43
C LEU A 136 13.13 -9.21 -0.08
N ASP A 137 12.48 -8.66 0.95
CA ASP A 137 12.77 -7.32 1.42
C ASP A 137 14.18 -7.22 2.03
N HIS A 138 14.58 -8.20 2.84
CA HIS A 138 15.95 -8.34 3.32
C HIS A 138 16.97 -8.44 2.17
N ALA A 139 16.68 -9.23 1.13
CA ALA A 139 17.56 -9.40 -0.03
C ALA A 139 17.80 -8.07 -0.75
N ARG A 140 16.78 -7.22 -0.85
CA ARG A 140 16.90 -5.85 -1.34
C ARG A 140 17.83 -5.02 -0.46
N GLY A 141 17.63 -5.01 0.86
CA GLY A 141 18.42 -4.17 1.76
C GLY A 141 19.88 -4.61 1.95
N THR A 142 20.18 -5.89 1.74
CA THR A 142 21.54 -6.47 1.76
C THR A 142 22.27 -6.41 0.43
N ASN A 143 21.65 -5.89 -0.61
CA ASN A 143 22.18 -5.95 -1.96
C ASN A 143 22.50 -7.39 -2.43
N ALA A 144 21.60 -8.33 -2.18
CA ALA A 144 21.76 -9.72 -2.61
C ALA A 144 21.83 -9.84 -4.15
N SER A 145 22.54 -10.86 -4.65
CA SER A 145 22.65 -11.10 -6.09
C SER A 145 21.32 -11.57 -6.70
N HIS A 146 21.17 -11.39 -8.02
CA HIS A 146 19.98 -11.83 -8.75
C HIS A 146 19.69 -13.32 -8.55
N THR A 147 20.71 -14.18 -8.52
CA THR A 147 20.56 -15.62 -8.27
C THR A 147 20.02 -15.93 -6.87
N VAL A 148 20.35 -15.11 -5.86
CA VAL A 148 19.76 -15.25 -4.51
C VAL A 148 18.28 -14.86 -4.57
N PHE A 149 17.98 -13.72 -5.20
CA PHE A 149 16.61 -13.26 -5.40
C PHE A 149 15.74 -14.32 -6.11
N GLU A 150 16.20 -14.89 -7.23
CA GLU A 150 15.46 -15.93 -7.97
C GLU A 150 15.10 -17.14 -7.10
N ARG A 151 16.02 -17.56 -6.21
CA ARG A 151 15.74 -18.67 -5.27
C ARG A 151 14.66 -18.30 -4.26
N LEU A 152 14.76 -17.12 -3.65
CA LEU A 152 13.76 -16.64 -2.69
C LEU A 152 12.40 -16.46 -3.36
N TRP A 153 12.38 -15.93 -4.59
CA TRP A 153 11.19 -15.77 -5.40
C TRP A 153 10.51 -17.11 -5.72
N ALA A 154 11.30 -18.12 -6.09
CA ALA A 154 10.79 -19.46 -6.35
C ALA A 154 10.16 -20.11 -5.09
N GLU A 155 10.72 -19.87 -3.91
CA GLU A 155 10.15 -20.32 -2.64
C GLU A 155 8.82 -19.62 -2.32
N ALA A 156 8.73 -18.31 -2.54
CA ALA A 156 7.51 -17.53 -2.34
C ALA A 156 6.38 -18.02 -3.27
N ILE A 157 6.65 -18.09 -4.56
CA ILE A 157 5.64 -18.47 -5.57
C ILE A 157 5.19 -19.92 -5.43
N ARG A 158 6.07 -20.84 -5.01
CA ARG A 158 5.67 -22.23 -4.74
C ARG A 158 4.62 -22.34 -3.63
N ARG A 159 4.65 -21.45 -2.64
CA ARG A 159 3.74 -21.48 -1.49
C ARG A 159 2.45 -20.74 -1.77
N SER A 160 2.55 -19.55 -2.35
CA SER A 160 1.40 -18.74 -2.72
C SER A 160 1.71 -17.91 -3.97
N PRO A 161 1.32 -18.39 -5.17
CA PRO A 161 1.60 -17.72 -6.43
C PRO A 161 1.04 -16.30 -6.55
N HIS A 162 0.00 -15.98 -5.79
CA HIS A 162 -0.72 -14.71 -5.85
C HIS A 162 -0.59 -13.87 -4.57
N HIS A 163 0.38 -14.17 -3.70
CA HIS A 163 0.57 -13.42 -2.46
C HIS A 163 1.05 -11.98 -2.73
N TYR A 164 0.18 -10.99 -2.49
CA TYR A 164 0.42 -9.59 -2.85
C TYR A 164 1.72 -9.06 -2.25
N GLY A 165 1.95 -9.30 -0.95
CA GLY A 165 3.15 -8.83 -0.27
C GLY A 165 4.45 -9.36 -0.89
N CYS A 166 4.48 -10.64 -1.29
CA CYS A 166 5.65 -11.22 -1.96
C CYS A 166 5.92 -10.54 -3.31
N HIS A 167 4.87 -10.33 -4.10
CA HIS A 167 4.99 -9.63 -5.37
C HIS A 167 5.46 -8.18 -5.20
N VAL A 168 4.97 -7.47 -4.17
CA VAL A 168 5.42 -6.11 -3.86
C VAL A 168 6.91 -6.09 -3.49
N SER A 169 7.37 -6.98 -2.61
CA SER A 169 8.81 -7.07 -2.26
C SER A 169 9.67 -7.41 -3.48
N ALA A 170 9.18 -8.29 -4.37
CA ALA A 170 9.89 -8.63 -5.59
C ALA A 170 9.96 -7.45 -6.58
N LEU A 171 8.85 -6.73 -6.76
CA LEU A 171 8.80 -5.51 -7.57
C LEU A 171 9.79 -4.46 -7.04
N GLN A 172 9.86 -4.27 -5.72
CA GLN A 172 10.80 -3.33 -5.10
C GLN A 172 12.25 -3.73 -5.32
N TYR A 173 12.60 -5.02 -5.23
CA TYR A 173 13.93 -5.51 -5.53
C TYR A 173 14.33 -5.24 -6.99
N LEU A 174 13.41 -5.50 -7.94
CA LEU A 174 13.62 -5.31 -9.37
C LEU A 174 13.53 -3.85 -9.83
N SER A 175 13.18 -2.92 -8.94
CA SER A 175 13.01 -1.52 -9.32
C SER A 175 14.32 -0.85 -9.74
N ALA A 176 14.21 0.22 -10.54
CA ALA A 176 15.35 0.96 -11.08
C ALA A 176 16.27 1.58 -10.02
N ALA A 177 15.73 1.85 -8.83
CA ALA A 177 16.49 2.38 -7.71
C ALA A 177 17.50 1.37 -7.12
N TRP A 178 17.47 0.11 -7.56
CA TRP A 178 18.27 -0.97 -6.98
C TRP A 178 18.96 -1.81 -8.05
N TYR A 179 18.21 -2.63 -8.78
CA TYR A 179 18.79 -3.68 -9.64
C TYR A 179 18.30 -3.71 -11.08
N GLY A 180 17.13 -3.12 -11.37
CA GLY A 180 16.54 -3.22 -12.70
C GLY A 180 16.47 -1.90 -13.44
N SER A 181 15.61 -1.87 -14.44
CA SER A 181 15.17 -0.68 -15.16
C SER A 181 13.69 -0.43 -14.91
N HIS A 182 13.22 0.80 -15.14
CA HIS A 182 11.78 1.08 -15.08
C HIS A 182 11.00 0.16 -16.01
N ARG A 183 11.56 -0.19 -17.18
CA ARG A 183 10.94 -1.12 -18.11
C ARG A 183 10.78 -2.52 -17.50
N GLU A 184 11.83 -3.11 -16.95
CA GLU A 184 11.77 -4.45 -16.32
C GLU A 184 10.81 -4.48 -15.13
N CYS A 185 10.78 -3.40 -14.34
CA CYS A 185 9.86 -3.23 -13.23
C CYS A 185 8.40 -3.31 -13.70
N PHE A 186 8.05 -2.57 -14.75
CA PHE A 186 6.71 -2.64 -15.33
C PHE A 186 6.43 -3.99 -16.02
N ASP A 187 7.39 -4.56 -16.77
CA ASP A 187 7.22 -5.85 -17.46
C ASP A 187 6.88 -6.95 -16.43
N PHE A 188 7.55 -6.95 -15.27
CA PHE A 188 7.23 -7.83 -14.14
C PHE A 188 5.83 -7.56 -13.57
N ALA A 189 5.53 -6.29 -13.28
CA ALA A 189 4.26 -5.89 -12.67
C ALA A 189 3.04 -6.25 -13.53
N GLU A 190 3.12 -5.99 -14.84
CA GLU A 190 2.07 -6.29 -15.81
C GLU A 190 1.87 -7.78 -15.96
N ARG A 191 2.97 -8.55 -16.02
CA ARG A 191 2.89 -10.01 -16.08
C ARG A 191 2.23 -10.59 -14.84
N ALA A 192 2.63 -10.13 -13.66
CA ALA A 192 2.04 -10.56 -12.40
C ALA A 192 0.55 -10.21 -12.32
N ALA A 193 0.16 -9.01 -12.75
CA ALA A 193 -1.23 -8.58 -12.79
C ALA A 193 -2.07 -9.40 -13.80
N GLN A 194 -1.52 -9.73 -14.96
CA GLN A 194 -2.18 -10.55 -15.97
C GLN A 194 -2.42 -11.98 -15.48
N ASP A 195 -1.48 -12.54 -14.75
CA ASP A 195 -1.56 -13.91 -14.21
C ASP A 195 -2.38 -13.98 -12.91
N ALA A 196 -2.77 -12.84 -12.32
CA ALA A 196 -3.50 -12.78 -11.06
C ALA A 196 -4.97 -13.22 -11.18
N LEU A 197 -5.51 -13.76 -10.08
CA LEU A 197 -6.94 -14.04 -9.96
C LEU A 197 -7.75 -12.73 -9.95
N PRO A 198 -9.01 -12.74 -10.46
CA PRO A 198 -9.91 -11.59 -10.35
C PRO A 198 -10.04 -11.11 -8.90
N GLY A 199 -10.04 -9.80 -8.70
CA GLY A 199 -10.09 -9.16 -7.38
C GLY A 199 -8.77 -9.21 -6.59
N SER A 200 -7.72 -9.90 -7.06
CA SER A 200 -6.44 -9.91 -6.33
C SER A 200 -5.76 -8.54 -6.37
N LEU A 201 -5.26 -8.09 -5.22
CA LEU A 201 -4.48 -6.85 -5.13
C LEU A 201 -3.17 -6.90 -5.94
N VAL A 202 -2.71 -8.08 -6.38
CA VAL A 202 -1.60 -8.23 -7.34
C VAL A 202 -1.87 -7.46 -8.64
N GLN A 203 -3.14 -7.30 -9.04
CA GLN A 203 -3.51 -6.48 -10.19
C GLN A 203 -3.15 -4.99 -10.03
N ALA A 204 -2.86 -4.51 -8.81
CA ALA A 204 -2.39 -3.15 -8.55
C ALA A 204 -0.87 -2.97 -8.70
N LEU A 205 -0.09 -4.01 -9.02
CA LEU A 205 1.36 -3.87 -9.18
C LEU A 205 1.77 -2.86 -10.27
N PRO A 206 1.09 -2.78 -11.44
CA PRO A 206 1.44 -1.78 -12.46
C PRO A 206 1.32 -0.35 -11.93
N VAL A 207 0.27 -0.02 -11.17
CA VAL A 207 0.14 1.33 -10.60
C VAL A 207 1.20 1.60 -9.51
N ARG A 208 1.66 0.56 -8.80
CA ARG A 208 2.82 0.67 -7.88
C ARG A 208 4.13 0.92 -8.63
N ALA A 209 4.34 0.27 -9.78
CA ALA A 209 5.48 0.55 -10.65
C ALA A 209 5.43 1.99 -11.20
N ALA A 210 4.23 2.46 -11.58
CA ALA A 210 4.00 3.85 -12.00
C ALA A 210 4.30 4.85 -10.89
N PHE A 211 3.87 4.58 -9.66
CA PHE A 211 4.24 5.38 -8.51
C PHE A 211 5.75 5.49 -8.34
N ALA A 212 6.46 4.36 -8.29
CA ALA A 212 7.90 4.33 -8.13
C ALA A 212 8.65 5.08 -9.26
N TYR A 213 8.13 5.03 -10.48
CA TYR A 213 8.63 5.81 -11.61
C TYR A 213 8.39 7.31 -11.44
N LEU A 214 7.18 7.72 -11.01
CA LEU A 214 6.81 9.13 -10.86
C LEU A 214 7.49 9.81 -9.67
N THR A 215 7.97 9.04 -8.69
CA THR A 215 8.71 9.53 -7.51
C THR A 215 10.22 9.33 -7.59
N SER A 216 10.76 8.79 -8.69
CA SER A 216 12.21 8.61 -8.79
C SER A 216 12.94 9.96 -8.98
N GLU A 217 13.95 10.22 -8.15
CA GLU A 217 14.73 11.47 -8.18
C GLU A 217 15.56 11.63 -9.45
N GLU A 218 15.93 10.52 -10.11
CA GLU A 218 16.82 10.51 -11.27
C GLU A 218 16.17 11.14 -12.52
N GLY A 219 14.85 11.34 -12.50
CA GLY A 219 14.09 11.75 -13.67
C GLY A 219 14.24 10.76 -14.83
N PRO A 220 13.43 10.88 -15.90
CA PRO A 220 13.52 9.96 -17.01
C PRO A 220 14.79 10.27 -17.83
N GLY A 221 15.84 9.46 -17.70
CA GLY A 221 16.99 9.49 -18.60
C GLY A 221 16.54 9.42 -20.08
N PRO A 222 17.27 10.03 -21.03
CA PRO A 222 16.78 10.27 -22.40
C PRO A 222 16.43 9.03 -23.23
N ALA A 223 16.81 7.82 -22.80
CA ALA A 223 16.49 6.55 -23.46
C ALA A 223 15.51 5.64 -22.68
N ALA A 224 15.04 6.05 -21.50
CA ALA A 224 14.32 5.20 -20.54
C ALA A 224 13.00 5.81 -20.03
N LYS A 225 12.36 6.68 -20.82
CA LYS A 225 11.04 7.23 -20.45
C LYS A 225 9.98 6.17 -20.63
N VAL A 226 9.24 5.87 -19.55
CA VAL A 226 8.04 5.05 -19.64
C VAL A 226 6.99 5.86 -20.44
N PRO A 227 6.39 5.30 -21.50
CA PRO A 227 5.36 5.99 -22.26
C PRO A 227 4.18 6.36 -21.37
N ARG A 228 3.59 7.54 -21.60
CA ARG A 228 2.43 8.00 -20.85
C ARG A 228 1.25 7.01 -20.91
N GLU A 229 1.00 6.43 -22.08
CA GLU A 229 -0.01 5.39 -22.32
C GLU A 229 0.12 4.23 -21.33
N ARG A 230 1.35 3.76 -21.07
CA ARG A 230 1.61 2.68 -20.10
C ARG A 230 1.24 3.08 -18.66
N LEU A 231 1.39 4.35 -18.31
CA LEU A 231 0.97 4.87 -17.00
C LEU A 231 -0.56 4.97 -16.90
N ASP A 232 -1.22 5.40 -17.99
CA ASP A 232 -2.67 5.48 -18.05
C ASP A 232 -3.31 4.07 -18.01
N GLU A 233 -2.74 3.08 -18.70
CA GLU A 233 -3.16 1.67 -18.64
C GLU A 233 -3.03 1.09 -17.24
N ALA A 234 -1.91 1.35 -16.55
CA ALA A 234 -1.70 0.94 -15.16
C ALA A 234 -2.74 1.56 -14.21
N ALA A 235 -3.08 2.84 -14.43
CA ALA A 235 -4.12 3.53 -13.67
C ALA A 235 -5.52 2.98 -13.97
N ASP A 236 -5.84 2.70 -15.23
CA ASP A 236 -7.13 2.13 -15.65
C ASP A 236 -7.37 0.74 -15.06
N LEU A 237 -6.34 -0.11 -15.06
CA LEU A 237 -6.40 -1.43 -14.43
C LEU A 237 -6.67 -1.32 -12.92
N ALA A 238 -5.99 -0.40 -12.23
CA ALA A 238 -6.17 -0.18 -10.80
C ALA A 238 -7.53 0.46 -10.47
N ILE A 239 -8.08 1.32 -11.34
CA ILE A 239 -9.46 1.82 -11.23
C ILE A 239 -10.45 0.66 -11.33
N ALA A 240 -10.29 -0.23 -12.31
CA ALA A 240 -11.15 -1.39 -12.49
C ALA A 240 -11.14 -2.29 -11.25
N LEU A 241 -9.94 -2.64 -10.75
CA LEU A 241 -9.77 -3.38 -9.50
C LEU A 241 -10.45 -2.67 -8.31
N SER A 242 -10.25 -1.36 -8.16
CA SER A 242 -10.84 -0.58 -7.05
C SER A 242 -12.36 -0.67 -7.02
N HIS A 243 -13.01 -0.74 -8.18
CA HIS A 243 -14.46 -0.88 -8.31
C HIS A 243 -15.01 -2.27 -7.98
N GLU A 244 -14.15 -3.30 -7.92
CA GLU A 244 -14.57 -4.64 -7.47
C GLU A 244 -14.80 -4.70 -5.95
N TYR A 245 -14.18 -3.78 -5.21
CA TYR A 245 -14.35 -3.66 -3.76
C TYR A 245 -15.46 -2.67 -3.40
N ALA A 246 -16.07 -2.87 -2.24
CA ALA A 246 -17.04 -1.91 -1.70
C ALA A 246 -16.41 -0.53 -1.48
N ALA A 247 -17.21 0.52 -1.57
CA ALA A 247 -16.82 1.83 -1.04
C ALA A 247 -16.60 1.72 0.47
N ASP A 248 -15.67 2.52 1.01
CA ASP A 248 -15.30 2.52 2.42
C ASP A 248 -14.80 1.14 2.92
N ASP A 249 -14.20 0.35 2.04
CA ASP A 249 -13.53 -0.88 2.40
C ASP A 249 -12.07 -0.57 2.81
N PRO A 250 -11.64 -0.86 4.05
CA PRO A 250 -10.26 -0.68 4.48
C PRO A 250 -9.29 -1.64 3.77
N TRP A 251 -9.77 -2.74 3.18
CA TRP A 251 -8.93 -3.74 2.52
C TRP A 251 -8.12 -3.18 1.34
N PRO A 252 -8.72 -2.52 0.33
CA PRO A 252 -7.99 -1.91 -0.78
C PRO A 252 -7.49 -0.48 -0.48
N ALA A 253 -7.65 0.05 0.74
CA ALA A 253 -7.38 1.46 1.05
C ALA A 253 -5.98 1.92 0.61
N GLU A 254 -4.94 1.13 0.88
CA GLU A 254 -3.57 1.46 0.45
C GLU A 254 -3.44 1.56 -1.07
N VAL A 255 -4.07 0.65 -1.82
CA VAL A 255 -4.09 0.69 -3.29
C VAL A 255 -4.85 1.91 -3.80
N ARG A 256 -5.96 2.29 -3.16
CA ARG A 256 -6.72 3.49 -3.53
C ARG A 256 -5.96 4.78 -3.25
N ASN A 257 -5.25 4.86 -2.12
CA ASN A 257 -4.38 5.98 -1.77
C ASN A 257 -3.23 6.11 -2.79
N LEU A 258 -2.57 5.00 -3.11
CA LEU A 258 -1.54 4.89 -4.15
C LEU A 258 -2.04 5.35 -5.53
N LEU A 259 -3.18 4.80 -5.97
CA LEU A 259 -3.81 5.13 -7.24
C LEU A 259 -4.17 6.62 -7.31
N THR A 260 -4.70 7.18 -6.22
CA THR A 260 -5.05 8.60 -6.13
C THR A 260 -3.84 9.49 -6.41
N TYR A 261 -2.69 9.18 -5.80
CA TYR A 261 -1.45 9.91 -6.08
C TYR A 261 -1.06 9.82 -7.57
N VAL A 262 -1.07 8.62 -8.15
CA VAL A 262 -0.73 8.42 -9.56
C VAL A 262 -1.68 9.21 -10.46
N LEU A 263 -2.99 9.15 -10.23
CA LEU A 263 -3.98 9.89 -11.01
C LEU A 263 -3.76 11.41 -10.95
N VAL A 264 -3.40 11.95 -9.78
CA VAL A 264 -3.02 13.36 -9.63
C VAL A 264 -1.79 13.71 -10.45
N ARG A 265 -0.74 12.89 -10.39
CA ARG A 265 0.48 13.08 -11.20
C ARG A 265 0.22 12.94 -12.70
N LEU A 266 -0.85 12.24 -13.07
CA LEU A 266 -1.34 12.09 -14.41
C LEU A 266 -2.37 13.19 -14.81
N GLU A 267 -2.69 14.13 -13.93
CA GLU A 267 -3.72 15.17 -14.13
C GLU A 267 -5.13 14.62 -14.41
N ARG A 268 -5.41 13.39 -13.97
CA ARG A 268 -6.71 12.71 -14.08
C ARG A 268 -7.58 13.05 -12.88
N TRP A 269 -7.86 14.34 -12.68
CA TRP A 269 -8.48 14.89 -11.48
C TRP A 269 -9.85 14.28 -11.14
N SER A 270 -10.69 14.03 -12.15
CA SER A 270 -12.02 13.44 -11.96
C SER A 270 -11.94 12.00 -11.43
N ASP A 271 -11.01 11.20 -11.96
CA ASP A 271 -10.80 9.83 -11.52
C ASP A 271 -10.21 9.82 -10.11
N ALA A 272 -9.25 10.71 -9.82
CA ALA A 272 -8.69 10.87 -8.48
C ALA A 272 -9.77 11.21 -7.44
N LEU A 273 -10.70 12.12 -7.79
CA LEU A 273 -11.82 12.47 -6.92
C LEU A 273 -12.73 11.27 -6.65
N GLU A 274 -12.97 10.42 -7.66
CA GLU A 274 -13.78 9.22 -7.47
C GLU A 274 -13.08 8.19 -6.57
N GLN A 275 -11.77 7.99 -6.73
CA GLN A 275 -11.01 7.12 -5.85
C GLN A 275 -10.99 7.64 -4.40
N LEU A 276 -10.94 8.96 -4.19
CA LEU A 276 -11.08 9.56 -2.87
C LEU A 276 -12.45 9.28 -2.23
N ARG A 277 -13.54 9.27 -3.03
CA ARG A 277 -14.87 8.87 -2.54
C ARG A 277 -14.94 7.40 -2.17
N LEU A 278 -14.40 6.52 -3.02
CA LEU A 278 -14.36 5.07 -2.74
C LEU A 278 -13.48 4.73 -1.54
N THR A 279 -12.40 5.48 -1.32
CA THR A 279 -11.51 5.33 -0.16
C THR A 279 -12.23 5.64 1.14
N GLY A 280 -13.15 6.62 1.12
CA GLY A 280 -13.88 7.01 2.29
C GLY A 280 -12.97 7.58 3.39
N PRO A 281 -13.14 7.14 4.65
CA PRO A 281 -12.36 7.67 5.76
C PRO A 281 -10.97 7.04 5.88
N TYR A 282 -10.61 6.06 5.05
CA TYR A 282 -9.41 5.23 5.28
C TYR A 282 -8.18 5.76 4.52
N ALA A 283 -7.40 6.61 5.19
CA ALA A 283 -6.07 6.96 4.72
C ALA A 283 -5.06 5.87 5.12
N SER A 284 -4.00 5.70 4.33
CA SER A 284 -2.89 4.78 4.63
C SER A 284 -1.57 5.53 4.69
N SER A 285 -0.61 5.10 5.50
CA SER A 285 0.71 5.78 5.56
C SER A 285 1.42 5.75 4.21
N PHE A 286 1.49 4.60 3.55
CA PHE A 286 1.95 4.51 2.17
C PHE A 286 0.80 4.93 1.22
N PRO A 287 1.04 5.74 0.17
CA PRO A 287 2.34 6.21 -0.32
C PRO A 287 2.86 7.50 0.30
N TRP A 288 2.07 8.16 1.16
CA TRP A 288 2.31 9.52 1.62
C TRP A 288 3.60 9.67 2.45
N ASP A 289 3.98 8.62 3.17
CA ASP A 289 5.24 8.50 3.93
C ASP A 289 6.50 8.58 3.05
N ARG A 290 6.37 8.43 1.73
CA ARG A 290 7.48 8.62 0.77
C ARG A 290 7.66 10.08 0.36
N ILE A 291 6.71 10.95 0.71
CA ILE A 291 6.62 12.33 0.23
C ILE A 291 6.75 13.31 1.40
N SER A 292 6.16 12.97 2.56
CA SER A 292 6.08 13.81 3.74
C SER A 292 6.26 12.99 5.02
N ASP A 293 6.83 13.61 6.05
CA ASP A 293 6.88 13.07 7.41
C ASP A 293 5.50 13.08 8.11
N ASP A 294 4.53 13.81 7.56
CA ASP A 294 3.11 13.82 7.97
C ASP A 294 2.24 13.21 6.86
N PRO A 295 2.07 11.87 6.83
CA PRO A 295 1.32 11.19 5.79
C PRO A 295 -0.17 11.55 5.78
N LEU A 296 -0.78 11.76 6.96
CA LEU A 296 -2.19 12.13 7.05
C LEU A 296 -2.42 13.56 6.54
N GLY A 297 -1.59 14.51 6.96
CA GLY A 297 -1.63 15.87 6.45
C GLY A 297 -1.45 15.92 4.93
N GLN A 298 -0.51 15.15 4.39
CA GLN A 298 -0.27 15.07 2.94
C GLN A 298 -1.47 14.51 2.17
N PHE A 299 -2.14 13.47 2.69
CA PHE A 299 -3.37 12.94 2.10
C PHE A 299 -4.49 13.99 2.05
N LEU A 300 -4.71 14.68 3.17
CA LEU A 300 -5.75 15.71 3.29
C LEU A 300 -5.49 16.91 2.36
N GLU A 301 -4.24 17.37 2.29
CA GLU A 301 -3.85 18.45 1.38
C GLU A 301 -4.08 18.07 -0.09
N LEU A 302 -3.67 16.85 -0.49
CA LEU A 302 -3.89 16.37 -1.84
C LEU A 302 -5.39 16.24 -2.15
N ARG A 303 -6.17 15.72 -1.19
CA ARG A 303 -7.63 15.61 -1.33
C ARG A 303 -8.28 16.96 -1.60
N ASP A 304 -7.86 18.00 -0.89
CA ASP A 304 -8.35 19.37 -1.12
C ASP A 304 -7.89 19.95 -2.46
N GLY A 305 -6.63 19.71 -2.85
CA GLY A 305 -6.11 20.08 -4.16
C GLY A 305 -6.93 19.48 -5.30
N VAL A 306 -7.24 18.18 -5.24
CA VAL A 306 -8.08 17.47 -6.23
C VAL A 306 -9.46 18.12 -6.34
N ARG A 307 -10.10 18.50 -5.21
CA ARG A 307 -11.41 19.15 -5.21
C ARG A 307 -11.36 20.51 -5.93
N ILE A 308 -10.29 21.29 -5.72
CA ILE A 308 -10.09 22.59 -6.35
C ILE A 308 -9.92 22.43 -7.87
N GLU A 309 -9.07 21.49 -8.31
CA GLU A 309 -8.81 21.25 -9.73
C GLU A 309 -10.07 20.77 -10.48
N VAL A 310 -10.84 19.86 -9.89
CA VAL A 310 -12.13 19.43 -10.47
C VAL A 310 -13.14 20.58 -10.52
N ALA A 311 -13.15 21.47 -9.52
CA ALA A 311 -13.98 22.69 -9.56
C ALA A 311 -13.57 23.62 -10.70
N ALA A 312 -12.26 23.82 -10.89
CA ALA A 312 -11.72 24.71 -11.92
C ALA A 312 -11.96 24.18 -13.34
N ALA A 313 -11.92 22.86 -13.52
CA ALA A 313 -12.16 22.21 -14.81
C ALA A 313 -13.64 22.21 -15.24
N ARG A 314 -14.59 22.46 -14.32
CA ARG A 314 -16.02 22.57 -14.68
C ARG A 314 -16.28 23.90 -15.37
N PRO A 315 -16.85 23.91 -16.59
CA PRO A 315 -17.26 25.14 -17.25
C PRO A 315 -18.20 25.93 -16.33
N LEU A 316 -18.00 27.24 -16.21
CA LEU A 316 -18.96 28.18 -15.62
C LEU A 316 -20.23 28.20 -16.48
N GLY A 317 -21.09 27.19 -16.32
CA GLY A 317 -22.30 26.99 -17.12
C GLY A 317 -23.48 27.76 -16.56
N ASP A 318 -23.95 28.72 -17.37
CA ASP A 318 -25.31 29.23 -17.44
C ASP A 318 -25.79 30.17 -16.32
N ARG A 319 -25.25 31.40 -16.30
CA ARG A 319 -26.08 32.54 -15.90
C ARG A 319 -27.16 32.68 -16.97
N GLY A 320 -28.29 32.01 -16.75
CA GLY A 320 -29.50 32.20 -17.52
C GLY A 320 -29.75 33.69 -17.70
N THR A 321 -29.46 34.19 -18.90
CA THR A 321 -29.98 35.45 -19.37
C THR A 321 -31.45 35.19 -19.64
N GLY A 322 -32.24 35.22 -18.56
CA GLY A 322 -33.67 35.45 -18.64
C GLY A 322 -33.87 36.82 -19.27
N ARG A 323 -33.79 36.88 -20.61
CA ARG A 323 -34.40 37.94 -21.40
C ARG A 323 -35.88 37.85 -21.09
N GLY A 324 -36.30 38.67 -20.13
CA GLY A 324 -37.69 38.98 -19.90
C GLY A 324 -38.30 39.40 -21.23
N SER A 325 -39.22 38.58 -21.73
CA SER A 325 -40.14 39.00 -22.77
C SER A 325 -41.02 40.08 -22.15
N LEU A 326 -40.65 41.34 -22.38
CA LEU A 326 -41.54 42.47 -22.18
C LEU A 326 -42.64 42.36 -23.24
N ALA A 327 -43.77 41.81 -22.84
CA ALA A 327 -45.03 41.98 -23.55
C ALA A 327 -45.43 43.47 -23.42
N SER A 328 -45.08 44.27 -24.41
CA SER A 328 -45.65 45.60 -24.60
C SER A 328 -47.08 45.45 -25.12
N GLY A 329 -48.06 45.58 -24.23
CA GLY A 329 -49.40 46.00 -24.62
C GLY A 329 -49.40 47.49 -24.91
N SER A 330 -50.06 47.91 -25.99
CA SER A 330 -50.67 49.23 -26.18
C SER A 330 -51.35 49.32 -27.55
N HIS A 331 -52.67 49.60 -27.49
CA HIS A 331 -53.56 50.23 -28.47
C HIS A 331 -53.98 49.47 -29.73
#